data_AF-A0A349UQB7-F1
#
_entry.id   AF-A0A349UQB7-F1
#
_cell.length_a   1.000
_cell.length_b   1.000
_cell.length_c   1.000
_cell.angle_alpha   90.00
_cell.angle_beta   90.00
_cell.angle_gamma   90.00
#
_symmetry.space_group_name_H-M   'P 1'
#
loop_
_entity.id
_entity.type
_entity.pdbx_description
1 polymer ?
#
loop_
_entity_poly.entity_id
_entity_poly.type
_entity_poly.pdbx_seq_one_letter_code
_entity_poly.pdbx_strand_id
1 'polypeptide(L)' 'METSPKLLDVVALTQDLPRAQLVRGQVGTIVEELGPETFEVEFCDNDGRTYATAAVRED' A
#
# COMPACT_ATOMS: atom_id res chain seq x y z
N MET A 1 14.10 -8.55 -11.85
CA MET A 1 13.05 -7.82 -12.57
C MET A 1 12.46 -6.89 -11.55
N GLU A 2 12.86 -5.62 -11.57
CA GLU A 2 12.11 -4.59 -10.85
C GLU A 2 11.09 -4.07 -11.86
N THR A 3 9.85 -4.50 -11.68
CA THR A 3 8.69 -3.92 -12.32
C THR A 3 8.10 -2.93 -11.34
N SER A 4 7.92 -1.67 -11.77
CA SER A 4 7.20 -0.68 -10.98
C SER A 4 5.84 -1.23 -10.57
N PRO A 5 5.37 -0.92 -9.34
CA PRO A 5 4.05 -1.31 -8.90
C PRO A 5 2.98 -0.76 -9.84
N LYS A 6 1.89 -1.52 -10.00
CA LYS A 6 0.75 -1.16 -10.84
C LYS A 6 -0.55 -1.49 -10.10
N LEU A 7 -1.66 -1.02 -10.64
CA LEU A 7 -2.99 -1.32 -10.13
C LEU A 7 -3.18 -2.84 -9.88
N LEU A 8 -3.72 -3.17 -8.70
CA LEU A 8 -3.95 -4.52 -8.17
C LEU A 8 -2.70 -5.34 -7.81
N ASP A 9 -1.49 -4.76 -7.89
CA ASP A 9 -0.31 -5.42 -7.33
C ASP A 9 -0.39 -5.44 -5.79
N VAL A 10 0.13 -6.53 -5.23
CA VAL A 10 0.32 -6.70 -3.79
C VAL A 10 1.70 -6.16 -3.43
N VAL A 11 1.73 -5.21 -2.50
CA VAL A 11 2.94 -4.51 -2.06
C VAL A 11 3.11 -4.59 -0.56
N ALA A 12 4.33 -4.38 -0.06
CA ALA A 12 4.62 -4.31 1.36
C ALA A 12 5.26 -2.97 1.70
N LEU A 13 4.87 -2.39 2.84
CA LEU A 13 5.49 -1.16 3.33
C LEU A 13 6.97 -1.40 3.68
N THR A 14 7.85 -0.54 3.20
CA THR A 14 9.29 -0.56 3.52
C THR A 14 9.63 0.27 4.77
N GLN A 15 8.71 1.13 5.20
CA GLN A 15 8.82 2.04 6.34
C GLN A 15 7.50 2.15 7.10
N ASP A 16 7.55 2.65 8.34
CA ASP A 16 6.36 2.88 9.15
C ASP A 16 5.56 4.11 8.66
N LEU A 17 4.23 4.02 8.72
CA LEU A 17 3.32 5.14 8.47
C LEU A 17 2.45 5.36 9.72
N PRO A 18 3.01 6.00 10.78
CA PRO A 18 2.35 6.08 12.09
C PRO A 18 1.01 6.82 12.07
N ARG A 19 0.81 7.76 11.14
CA ARG A 19 -0.48 8.47 10.97
C ARG A 19 -1.61 7.54 10.51
N ALA A 20 -1.28 6.51 9.74
CA ALA A 20 -2.21 5.49 9.28
C ALA A 20 -2.24 4.26 10.21
N GLN A 21 -1.49 4.29 11.32
CA GLN A 21 -1.29 3.13 12.21
C GLN A 21 -0.73 1.90 11.47
N LEU A 22 0.06 2.15 10.43
CA LEU A 22 0.71 1.10 9.65
C LEU A 22 2.20 1.03 10.00
N VAL A 23 2.73 -0.19 10.02
CA VAL A 23 4.12 -0.53 10.30
C VAL A 23 4.76 -1.18 9.08
N ARG A 24 6.08 -1.06 8.99
CA ARG A 24 6.90 -1.73 7.98
C ARG A 24 6.56 -3.22 7.90
N GLY A 25 6.46 -3.72 6.68
CA GLY A 25 6.20 -5.12 6.36
C GLY A 25 4.72 -5.46 6.26
N GLN A 26 3.79 -4.55 6.62
CA GLN A 26 2.38 -4.76 6.32
C GLN A 26 2.15 -4.78 4.81
N VAL A 27 1.34 -5.77 4.41
CA VAL A 27 1.03 -6.07 3.01
C VAL A 27 -0.33 -5.46 2.67
N GLY A 28 -0.40 -4.78 1.54
CA GLY A 28 -1.62 -4.18 1.01
C GLY A 28 -1.70 -4.32 -0.51
N THR A 29 -2.81 -3.87 -1.08
CA THR A 29 -3.09 -3.93 -2.52
C THR A 29 -3.23 -2.53 -3.08
N ILE A 30 -2.61 -2.26 -4.23
CA ILE A 30 -2.81 -0.99 -4.94
C ILE A 30 -4.24 -0.94 -5.50
N VAL A 31 -5.01 0.06 -5.07
CA VAL A 31 -6.41 0.25 -5.48
C VAL A 31 -6.62 1.49 -6.36
N GLU A 32 -5.67 2.43 -6.39
CA GLU A 32 -5.71 3.61 -7.25
C GLU A 32 -4.30 4.17 -7.53
N GLU A 33 -4.10 4.72 -8.74
CA GLU A 33 -2.91 5.51 -9.09
C GLU A 33 -3.21 6.99 -8.86
N LEU A 34 -2.58 7.61 -7.86
CA LEU A 34 -2.84 9.00 -7.47
C LEU A 34 -1.95 10.00 -8.22
N GLY A 35 -0.85 9.52 -8.81
CA GLY A 35 0.09 10.32 -9.57
C GLY A 35 1.35 9.52 -9.91
N PRO A 36 2.38 10.18 -10.47
CA PRO A 36 3.67 9.54 -10.70
C PRO A 36 4.20 8.95 -9.40
N GLU A 37 4.50 7.65 -9.41
CA GLU A 37 5.11 6.93 -8.27
C GLU A 37 4.30 7.03 -6.97
N THR A 38 3.01 7.35 -7.03
CA THR A 38 2.14 7.53 -5.86
C THR A 38 0.85 6.74 -6.03
N PHE A 39 0.56 5.88 -5.08
CA PHE A 39 -0.51 4.89 -5.15
C PHE A 39 -1.36 4.93 -3.89
N GLU A 40 -2.67 4.77 -4.01
CA GLU A 40 -3.52 4.45 -2.86
C GLU A 40 -3.43 2.94 -2.63
N VAL A 41 -3.02 2.55 -1.42
CA VAL A 41 -2.88 1.15 -1.00
C VAL A 41 -3.94 0.83 0.05
N GLU A 42 -4.70 -0.22 -0.20
CA GLU A 42 -5.67 -0.79 0.73
C GLU A 42 -5.03 -1.89 1.59
N PHE A 43 -5.29 -1.86 2.90
CA PHE A 43 -4.88 -2.88 3.85
C PHE A 43 -6.10 -3.52 4.50
N CYS A 44 -6.18 -4.84 4.39
CA CYS A 44 -7.30 -5.65 4.89
C CYS A 44 -6.87 -6.63 5.98
N ASP A 45 -7.78 -6.91 6.90
CA ASP A 45 -7.59 -7.94 7.92
C ASP A 45 -7.78 -9.35 7.33
N ASN A 46 -7.67 -10.37 8.18
CA ASN A 46 -7.81 -11.77 7.77
C ASN A 46 -9.24 -12.14 7.32
N ASP A 47 -10.23 -11.31 7.63
CA ASP A 47 -11.62 -11.46 7.18
C ASP A 47 -11.89 -10.69 5.87
N GLY A 48 -10.85 -10.08 5.29
CA GLY A 48 -10.95 -9.29 4.06
C GLY A 48 -11.56 -7.91 4.26
N ARG A 49 -11.58 -7.39 5.49
CA ARG A 49 -12.12 -6.06 5.80
C ARG A 49 -11.02 -5.02 5.77
N THR A 50 -11.23 -3.98 4.98
CA THR A 50 -10.37 -2.81 4.95
C THR A 50 -10.31 -2.16 6.33
N TYR A 51 -9.11 -2.04 6.90
CA TYR A 51 -8.90 -1.30 8.16
C TYR A 51 -8.09 -0.02 7.96
N ALA A 52 -7.36 0.11 6.85
CA ALA A 52 -6.63 1.31 6.50
C ALA A 52 -6.52 1.44 4.97
N THR A 53 -6.50 2.69 4.51
CA THR A 53 -5.98 3.05 3.20
C THR A 53 -4.93 4.14 3.38
N ALA A 54 -3.93 4.16 2.51
CA ALA A 54 -2.87 5.16 2.58
C ALA A 54 -2.30 5.45 1.19
N ALA A 55 -2.04 6.74 0.94
CA ALA A 55 -1.19 7.16 -0.17
C ALA A 55 0.26 6.79 0.14
N VAL A 56 0.84 5.93 -0.69
CA VAL A 56 2.21 5.41 -0.58
C VAL A 56 3.00 5.79 -1.82
N ARG A 57 4.27 6.17 -1.62
CA ARG A 57 5.20 6.46 -2.71
C ARG A 57 6.09 5.25 -3.00
N GLU A 58 6.44 5.07 -4.26
CA GLU A 58 7.53 4.19 -4.69
C GLU A 58 8.86 4.87 -4.34
N ASP A 59 9.47 4.49 -3.21
CA ASP A 59 10.76 4.98 -2.71
C ASP A 59 11.78 3.83 -2.61
#